data_AF-A0A8H9IEI4-F1
#
_entry.id   AF-A0A8H9IEI4-F1
#
_cell.length_a   1.000
_cell.length_b   1.000
_cell.length_c   1.000
_cell.angle_alpha   90.00
_cell.angle_beta   90.00
_cell.angle_gamma   90.00
#
_symmetry.space_group_name_H-M   'P 1'
#
loop_
_entity.id
_entity.type
_entity.pdbx_description
1 polymer ?
#
loop_
_entity_poly.entity_id
_entity_poly.type
_entity_poly.pdbx_seq_one_letter_code
_entity_poly.pdbx_strand_id
1 'polypeptide(L)'
;MLVRAYLPKIMTALFGGLFIAAGILTFNNAVLFDLLFIGVLVFTAIICRKDINVLGVITIIFLLRTFEEITWLYLGDSNLTKFVIYPSCIIISFYLRYDWAAKIFLYIGILASTTELYWLYEDYQAPQIYWNMTLVAITLISRNLIFSRVSITEHYLSKIMRLEAKSINLDWIIYRLYGLSLILQIIVILEYLIRHLFGASELVLFYYSSAYAIRAISTLSIWAIFNESYKQLAPKSLKA
;
A
#
# COMPACT_ATOMS: atom_id res chain seq x y z
N MET A 1 -39.43 0.83 7.27
CA MET A 1 -38.93 0.43 5.93
C MET A 1 -38.06 1.48 5.26
N LEU A 2 -38.49 2.75 5.17
CA LEU A 2 -37.69 3.84 4.56
C LEU A 2 -36.34 4.08 5.27
N VAL A 3 -36.33 4.19 6.60
CA VAL A 3 -35.09 4.37 7.37
C VAL A 3 -34.09 3.25 7.09
N ARG A 4 -34.54 1.99 7.06
CA ARG A 4 -33.68 0.83 6.77
C ARG A 4 -33.11 0.83 5.34
N ALA A 5 -33.82 1.42 4.37
CA ALA A 5 -33.37 1.48 2.97
C ALA A 5 -32.42 2.67 2.70
N TYR A 6 -32.61 3.80 3.39
CA TYR A 6 -31.84 5.02 3.15
C TYR A 6 -30.70 5.24 4.13
N LEU A 7 -30.79 4.72 5.36
CA LEU A 7 -29.73 4.84 6.37
C LEU A 7 -28.38 4.33 5.87
N PRO A 8 -28.25 3.15 5.23
CA PRO A 8 -26.95 2.70 4.73
C PRO A 8 -26.37 3.64 3.67
N LYS A 9 -27.21 4.18 2.78
CA LYS A 9 -26.78 5.11 1.72
C LYS A 9 -26.31 6.45 2.29
N ILE A 10 -27.05 6.99 3.27
CA ILE A 10 -26.70 8.23 3.96
C ILE A 10 -25.39 8.04 4.74
N MET A 11 -25.24 6.93 5.46
CA MET A 11 -24.02 6.64 6.21
C MET A 11 -22.80 6.49 5.29
N THR A 12 -22.92 5.78 4.16
CA THR A 12 -21.84 5.68 3.16
C THR A 12 -21.48 7.04 2.58
N ALA A 13 -22.46 7.89 2.27
CA ALA A 13 -22.21 9.23 1.73
C ALA A 13 -21.56 10.16 2.77
N LEU A 14 -22.04 10.12 4.02
CA LEU A 14 -21.53 10.93 5.12
C LEU A 14 -20.09 10.52 5.48
N PHE A 15 -19.82 9.23 5.66
CA PHE A 15 -18.47 8.77 5.92
C PHE A 15 -17.55 8.93 4.71
N GLY A 16 -18.06 8.75 3.48
CA GLY A 16 -17.33 9.09 2.26
C GLY A 16 -16.89 10.54 2.23
N GLY A 17 -17.82 11.47 2.48
CA GLY A 17 -17.53 12.90 2.57
C GLY A 17 -16.55 13.22 3.70
N LEU A 18 -16.70 12.61 4.87
CA LEU A 18 -15.78 12.78 6.01
C LEU A 18 -14.37 12.30 5.70
N PHE A 19 -14.19 11.14 5.07
CA PHE A 19 -12.85 10.65 4.72
C PHE A 19 -12.18 11.50 3.64
N ILE A 20 -12.94 11.98 2.65
CA ILE A 20 -12.43 12.92 1.65
C ILE A 20 -12.03 14.23 2.32
N ALA A 21 -12.90 14.81 3.15
CA ALA A 21 -12.62 16.03 3.88
C ALA A 21 -11.40 15.87 4.79
N ALA A 22 -11.32 14.75 5.51
CA ALA A 22 -10.19 14.48 6.39
C ALA A 22 -8.89 14.30 5.61
N GLY A 23 -8.90 13.57 4.49
CA GLY A 23 -7.73 13.44 3.61
C GLY A 23 -7.24 14.78 3.05
N ILE A 24 -8.16 15.70 2.71
CA ILE A 24 -7.84 17.07 2.28
C ILE A 24 -7.28 17.89 3.44
N LEU A 25 -7.88 17.81 4.63
CA LEU A 25 -7.45 18.58 5.80
C LEU A 25 -6.06 18.16 6.30
N THR A 26 -5.74 16.87 6.23
CA THR A 26 -4.42 16.35 6.58
C THR A 26 -3.41 16.45 5.43
N PHE A 27 -3.80 17.04 4.29
CA PHE A 27 -2.96 17.02 3.10
C PHE A 27 -1.60 17.68 3.34
N ASN A 28 -1.49 18.75 4.12
CA ASN A 28 -0.18 19.38 4.37
C ASN A 28 0.63 18.72 5.50
N ASN A 29 0.12 17.65 6.12
CA ASN A 29 0.75 17.03 7.28
C ASN A 29 0.70 15.49 7.19
N ALA A 30 1.82 14.90 6.74
CA ALA A 30 1.94 13.45 6.56
C ALA A 30 1.67 12.68 7.88
N VAL A 31 2.25 13.15 8.99
CA VAL A 31 2.10 12.52 10.30
C VAL A 31 0.63 12.47 10.74
N LEU A 32 -0.10 13.58 10.56
CA LEU A 32 -1.54 13.60 10.88
C LEU A 32 -2.34 12.65 9.98
N PHE A 33 -1.98 12.55 8.70
CA PHE A 33 -2.63 11.60 7.79
C PHE A 33 -2.37 10.15 8.22
N ASP A 34 -1.15 9.80 8.60
CA ASP A 34 -0.80 8.45 9.03
C ASP A 34 -1.48 8.07 10.34
N LEU A 35 -1.53 9.01 11.31
CA LEU A 35 -2.31 8.83 12.54
C LEU A 35 -3.80 8.62 12.26
N LEU A 36 -4.36 9.36 11.30
CA LEU A 36 -5.74 9.17 10.88
C LEU A 36 -5.93 7.79 10.25
N PHE A 37 -5.05 7.41 9.32
CA PHE A 37 -5.09 6.12 8.65
C PHE A 37 -5.07 4.97 9.66
N ILE A 38 -4.13 4.99 10.59
CA ILE A 38 -4.01 4.00 11.68
C ILE A 38 -5.25 4.04 12.58
N GLY A 39 -5.72 5.24 12.95
CA GLY A 39 -6.92 5.42 13.77
C GLY A 39 -8.15 4.76 13.14
N VAL A 40 -8.34 4.91 11.83
CA VAL A 40 -9.46 4.27 11.11
C VAL A 40 -9.29 2.75 11.03
N LEU A 41 -8.06 2.26 10.82
CA LEU A 41 -7.80 0.81 10.85
C LEU A 41 -8.16 0.21 12.20
N VAL A 42 -7.69 0.81 13.30
CA VAL A 42 -7.96 0.33 14.66
C VAL A 42 -9.45 0.40 14.97
N PHE A 43 -10.11 1.52 14.64
CA PHE A 43 -11.55 1.66 14.81
C PHE A 43 -12.33 0.59 14.03
N THR A 44 -11.98 0.36 12.76
CA THR A 44 -12.63 -0.65 11.92
C THR A 44 -12.38 -2.06 12.45
N ALA A 45 -11.17 -2.35 12.95
CA ALA A 45 -10.84 -3.64 13.57
C ALA A 45 -11.69 -3.91 14.83
N ILE A 46 -11.87 -2.90 15.69
CA ILE A 46 -12.69 -3.03 16.90
C ILE A 46 -14.16 -3.32 16.54
N ILE A 47 -14.72 -2.59 15.58
CA ILE A 47 -16.10 -2.80 15.12
C ILE A 47 -16.25 -4.18 14.47
N CYS A 48 -15.30 -4.57 13.61
CA CYS A 48 -15.34 -5.80 12.83
C CYS A 48 -14.70 -6.99 13.56
N ARG A 49 -14.52 -6.94 14.88
CA ARG A 49 -13.79 -7.96 15.66
C ARG A 49 -14.28 -9.41 15.50
N LYS A 50 -15.52 -9.60 15.03
CA LYS A 50 -16.12 -10.92 14.78
C LYS A 50 -16.01 -11.38 13.33
N ASP A 51 -15.52 -10.53 12.43
CA ASP A 51 -15.36 -10.82 11.02
C ASP A 51 -13.89 -11.08 10.67
N ILE A 52 -13.51 -12.35 10.65
CA ILE A 52 -12.14 -12.78 10.41
C ILE A 52 -11.62 -12.33 9.04
N ASN A 53 -12.50 -12.13 8.06
CA ASN A 53 -12.09 -11.75 6.71
C ASN A 53 -11.64 -10.29 6.65
N VAL A 54 -12.46 -9.41 7.22
CA VAL A 54 -12.12 -7.98 7.34
C VAL A 54 -10.90 -7.80 8.24
N LEU A 55 -10.85 -8.49 9.38
CA LEU A 55 -9.70 -8.44 10.28
C LEU A 55 -8.41 -8.90 9.61
N GLY A 56 -8.45 -9.96 8.79
CA GLY A 56 -7.28 -10.42 8.04
C GLY A 56 -6.72 -9.35 7.12
N VAL A 57 -7.59 -8.65 6.37
CA VAL A 57 -7.16 -7.53 5.50
C VAL A 57 -6.56 -6.39 6.32
N ILE A 58 -7.26 -5.96 7.38
CA ILE A 58 -6.79 -4.86 8.24
C ILE A 58 -5.44 -5.22 8.88
N THR A 59 -5.26 -6.46 9.32
CA THR A 59 -4.01 -6.94 9.92
C THR A 59 -2.86 -6.89 8.92
N ILE A 60 -3.07 -7.35 7.68
CA ILE A 60 -2.05 -7.27 6.62
C ILE A 60 -1.67 -5.81 6.36
N ILE A 61 -2.64 -4.92 6.21
CA ILE A 61 -2.39 -3.49 5.95
C ILE A 61 -1.68 -2.84 7.13
N PHE A 62 -2.08 -3.15 8.37
CA PHE A 62 -1.45 -2.60 9.57
C PHE A 62 0.00 -3.06 9.73
N LEU A 63 0.26 -4.36 9.56
CA LEU A 63 1.63 -4.91 9.61
C LEU A 63 2.51 -4.30 8.52
N LEU A 64 1.95 -4.10 7.33
CA LEU A 64 2.67 -3.47 6.23
C LEU A 64 3.05 -2.03 6.54
N ARG A 65 2.11 -1.22 7.03
CA ARG A 65 2.38 0.17 7.40
C ARG A 65 3.42 0.27 8.52
N THR A 66 3.31 -0.62 9.49
CA THR A 66 4.31 -0.72 10.56
C THR A 66 5.69 -1.08 9.99
N PHE A 67 5.75 -2.01 9.03
CA PHE A 67 6.99 -2.39 8.37
C PHE A 67 7.58 -1.25 7.53
N GLU A 68 6.76 -0.49 6.79
CA GLU A 68 7.16 0.70 6.04
C GLU A 68 7.79 1.76 6.96
N GLU A 69 7.14 2.05 8.09
CA GLU A 69 7.61 3.05 9.06
C GLU A 69 8.91 2.60 9.76
N ILE A 70 8.98 1.34 10.18
CA ILE A 70 10.21 0.75 10.73
C ILE A 70 11.32 0.85 9.69
N THR A 71 11.03 0.50 8.44
CA THR A 71 12.03 0.59 7.37
C THR A 71 12.51 2.03 7.26
N TRP A 72 11.62 3.01 7.11
CA TRP A 72 11.99 4.43 7.05
C TRP A 72 12.89 4.89 8.22
N LEU A 73 12.57 4.50 9.45
CA LEU A 73 13.31 4.92 10.65
C LEU A 73 14.73 4.33 10.73
N TYR A 74 14.93 3.10 10.24
CA TYR A 74 16.21 2.40 10.34
C TYR A 74 17.03 2.43 9.04
N LEU A 75 16.44 2.83 7.91
CA LEU A 75 17.13 2.92 6.63
C LEU A 75 17.98 4.20 6.58
N GLY A 76 19.21 4.12 7.08
CA GLY A 76 20.19 5.19 6.88
C GLY A 76 20.63 5.31 5.43
N ASP A 77 20.91 6.53 4.96
CA ASP A 77 21.51 6.75 3.63
C ASP A 77 22.99 6.37 3.68
N SER A 78 23.28 5.14 3.26
CA SER A 78 24.65 4.62 3.22
C SER A 78 24.82 3.71 2.00
N ASN A 79 26.05 3.61 1.48
CA ASN A 79 26.34 2.69 0.37
C ASN A 79 26.02 1.24 0.74
N LEU A 80 26.26 0.84 2.01
CA LEU A 80 25.91 -0.49 2.50
C LEU A 80 24.40 -0.75 2.41
N THR A 81 23.59 0.23 2.79
CA THR A 81 22.12 0.18 2.66
C THR A 81 21.72 -0.09 1.21
N LYS A 82 22.29 0.66 0.26
CA LYS A 82 22.01 0.50 -1.18
C LYS A 82 22.40 -0.90 -1.67
N PHE A 83 23.58 -1.38 -1.30
CA PHE A 83 24.07 -2.73 -1.62
C PHE A 83 23.18 -3.86 -1.07
N VAL A 84 22.44 -3.63 0.01
CA VAL A 84 21.48 -4.62 0.54
C VAL A 84 20.13 -4.51 -0.16
N ILE A 85 19.62 -3.29 -0.37
CA ILE A 85 18.27 -3.06 -0.89
C ILE A 85 18.13 -3.52 -2.34
N TYR A 86 19.07 -3.14 -3.21
CA TYR A 86 18.94 -3.44 -4.64
C TYR A 86 18.89 -4.95 -4.93
N PRO A 87 19.81 -5.79 -4.40
CA PRO A 87 19.69 -7.24 -4.50
C PRO A 87 18.43 -7.79 -3.86
N SER A 88 18.03 -7.26 -2.68
CA SER A 88 16.79 -7.69 -2.02
C SER A 88 15.56 -7.44 -2.89
N CYS A 89 15.48 -6.29 -3.57
CA CYS A 89 14.40 -5.97 -4.50
C CYS A 89 14.36 -6.94 -5.69
N ILE A 90 15.52 -7.29 -6.26
CA ILE A 90 15.63 -8.26 -7.36
C ILE A 90 15.18 -9.65 -6.88
N ILE A 91 15.64 -10.10 -5.70
CA ILE A 91 15.26 -11.39 -5.12
C ILE A 91 13.74 -11.45 -4.87
N ILE A 92 13.16 -10.42 -4.26
CA ILE A 92 11.72 -10.32 -4.02
C ILE A 92 10.95 -10.38 -5.33
N SER A 93 11.38 -9.62 -6.34
CA SER A 93 10.75 -9.61 -7.67
C SER A 93 10.79 -10.97 -8.35
N PHE A 94 11.92 -11.68 -8.22
CA PHE A 94 12.08 -13.02 -8.77
C PHE A 94 11.21 -14.05 -8.04
N TYR A 95 11.15 -13.99 -6.71
CA TYR A 95 10.29 -14.87 -5.91
C TYR A 95 8.80 -14.68 -6.25
N LEU A 96 8.39 -13.42 -6.45
CA LEU A 96 7.01 -13.04 -6.77
C LEU A 96 6.71 -12.97 -8.28
N ARG A 97 7.54 -13.60 -9.13
CA ARG A 97 7.46 -13.54 -10.61
C ARG A 97 6.11 -13.93 -11.24
N TYR A 98 5.20 -14.53 -10.46
CA TYR A 98 3.86 -14.87 -10.91
C TYR A 98 2.97 -13.63 -11.08
N ASP A 99 3.22 -12.54 -10.33
CA ASP A 99 2.55 -11.25 -10.54
C ASP A 99 3.18 -10.52 -11.73
N TRP A 100 2.35 -10.00 -12.63
CA TRP A 100 2.79 -9.20 -13.78
C TRP A 100 3.61 -7.98 -13.34
N ALA A 101 3.26 -7.37 -12.21
CA ALA A 101 3.93 -6.19 -11.69
C ALA A 101 5.34 -6.52 -11.19
N ALA A 102 5.54 -7.73 -10.63
CA ALA A 102 6.85 -8.19 -10.19
C ALA A 102 7.82 -8.37 -11.36
N LYS A 103 7.33 -8.83 -12.52
CA LYS A 103 8.15 -8.93 -13.74
C LYS A 103 8.65 -7.57 -14.20
N ILE A 104 7.75 -6.57 -14.25
CA ILE A 104 8.14 -5.19 -14.62
C ILE A 104 9.15 -4.64 -13.62
N PHE A 105 8.88 -4.83 -12.33
CA PHE A 105 9.78 -4.37 -11.28
C PHE A 105 11.15 -5.05 -11.31
N LEU A 106 11.22 -6.33 -11.71
CA LEU A 106 12.50 -7.04 -11.89
C LEU A 106 13.39 -6.32 -12.92
N TYR A 107 12.85 -5.98 -14.09
CA TYR A 107 13.60 -5.27 -15.13
C TYR A 107 14.08 -3.91 -14.65
N ILE A 108 13.21 -3.17 -13.96
CA ILE A 108 13.56 -1.86 -13.39
C ILE A 108 14.62 -2.01 -12.30
N GLY A 109 14.53 -3.05 -11.47
CA GLY A 109 15.51 -3.31 -10.42
C GLY A 109 16.89 -3.61 -10.97
N ILE A 110 16.98 -4.38 -12.06
CA ILE A 110 18.26 -4.61 -12.75
C ILE A 110 18.80 -3.29 -13.31
N LEU A 111 17.98 -2.52 -14.03
CA LEU A 111 18.35 -1.22 -14.60
C LEU A 111 18.85 -0.23 -13.53
N ALA A 112 18.10 -0.10 -12.44
CA ALA A 112 18.45 0.79 -11.32
C ALA A 112 19.75 0.33 -10.63
N SER A 113 19.92 -0.98 -10.42
CA SER A 113 21.15 -1.53 -9.84
C SER A 113 22.38 -1.26 -10.71
N THR A 114 22.28 -1.47 -12.02
CA THR A 114 23.39 -1.17 -12.95
C THR A 114 23.70 0.32 -13.02
N THR A 115 22.67 1.17 -12.94
CA THR A 115 22.83 2.62 -12.94
C THR A 115 23.50 3.11 -11.66
N GLU A 116 23.13 2.57 -10.51
CA GLU A 116 23.76 2.91 -9.23
C GLU A 116 25.24 2.52 -9.21
N LEU A 117 25.59 1.33 -9.74
CA LEU A 117 26.98 0.91 -9.88
C LEU A 117 27.78 1.83 -10.80
N TYR A 118 27.16 2.29 -11.90
CA TYR A 118 27.77 3.28 -12.79
C TYR A 118 28.02 4.62 -12.08
N TRP A 119 27.04 5.13 -11.32
CA TRP A 119 27.21 6.36 -10.54
C TRP A 119 28.25 6.24 -9.44
N LEU A 120 28.36 5.07 -8.82
CA LEU A 120 29.40 4.80 -7.81
C LEU A 120 30.79 4.78 -8.44
N TYR A 121 30.92 4.35 -9.70
CA TYR A 121 32.19 4.38 -10.43
C TYR A 121 32.61 5.81 -10.83
N GLU A 122 31.65 6.66 -11.21
CA GLU A 122 31.89 8.05 -11.62
C GLU A 122 31.91 9.05 -10.45
N ASP A 123 31.87 8.58 -9.19
CA ASP A 123 31.72 9.39 -7.97
C ASP A 123 30.54 10.38 -8.03
N TYR A 124 29.49 10.02 -8.77
CA TYR A 124 28.28 10.82 -8.91
C TYR A 124 27.41 10.70 -7.66
N GLN A 125 26.89 11.83 -7.16
CA GLN A 125 25.92 11.83 -6.06
C GLN A 125 24.57 11.30 -6.53
N ALA A 126 24.42 9.98 -6.42
CA ALA A 126 23.24 9.26 -6.85
C ALA A 126 21.99 9.69 -6.05
N PRO A 127 20.86 9.94 -6.72
CA PRO A 127 19.57 10.19 -6.06
C PRO A 127 19.15 8.99 -5.19
N GLN A 128 18.30 9.24 -4.20
CA GLN A 128 17.77 8.22 -3.27
C GLN A 128 16.70 7.31 -3.93
N ILE A 129 17.02 6.71 -5.08
CA ILE A 129 16.13 5.80 -5.82
C ILE A 129 15.82 4.54 -4.99
N TYR A 130 16.78 4.11 -4.17
CA TYR A 130 16.65 2.95 -3.29
C TYR A 130 15.39 3.01 -2.41
N TRP A 131 14.95 4.20 -1.98
CA TRP A 131 13.74 4.34 -1.17
C TRP A 131 12.47 4.00 -1.96
N ASN A 132 12.34 4.54 -3.18
CA ASN A 132 11.21 4.21 -4.05
C ASN A 132 11.22 2.74 -4.45
N MET A 133 12.40 2.15 -4.64
CA MET A 133 12.55 0.70 -4.86
C MET A 133 12.01 -0.12 -3.67
N THR A 134 12.36 0.28 -2.45
CA THR A 134 11.84 -0.34 -1.23
C THR A 134 10.32 -0.25 -1.13
N LEU A 135 9.74 0.92 -1.42
CA LEU A 135 8.28 1.10 -1.42
C LEU A 135 7.58 0.19 -2.45
N VAL A 136 8.16 0.02 -3.64
CA VAL A 136 7.60 -0.90 -4.65
C VAL A 136 7.69 -2.35 -4.16
N ALA A 137 8.82 -2.76 -3.58
CA ALA A 137 9.00 -4.10 -3.03
C ALA A 137 7.99 -4.40 -1.91
N ILE A 138 7.81 -3.46 -0.97
CA ILE A 138 6.80 -3.53 0.09
C ILE A 138 5.40 -3.67 -0.52
N THR A 139 5.07 -2.87 -1.54
CA THR A 139 3.77 -2.92 -2.22
C THR A 139 3.53 -4.25 -2.94
N LEU A 140 4.56 -4.86 -3.54
CA LEU A 140 4.48 -6.19 -4.14
C LEU A 140 4.23 -7.28 -3.11
N ILE A 141 4.98 -7.26 -2.00
CA ILE A 141 4.77 -8.19 -0.89
C ILE A 141 3.33 -8.08 -0.40
N SER A 142 2.82 -6.86 -0.26
CA SER A 142 1.45 -6.58 0.15
C SER A 142 0.42 -7.20 -0.77
N ARG A 143 0.58 -7.01 -2.08
CA ARG A 143 -0.33 -7.58 -3.08
C ARG A 143 -0.34 -9.10 -3.00
N ASN A 144 0.81 -9.71 -2.82
CA ASN A 144 0.91 -11.15 -2.62
C ASN A 144 0.24 -11.62 -1.31
N LEU A 145 0.43 -10.90 -0.21
CA LEU A 145 -0.21 -11.21 1.07
C LEU A 145 -1.73 -11.07 1.01
N ILE A 146 -2.26 -10.04 0.36
CA ILE A 146 -3.70 -9.86 0.16
C ILE A 146 -4.26 -10.99 -0.71
N PHE A 147 -3.58 -11.34 -1.81
CA PHE A 147 -4.00 -12.43 -2.68
C PHE A 147 -4.01 -13.79 -1.97
N SER A 148 -2.99 -14.06 -1.16
CA SER A 148 -2.84 -15.32 -0.41
C SER A 148 -3.55 -15.31 0.96
N ARG A 149 -4.22 -14.21 1.33
CA ARG A 149 -4.81 -14.00 2.66
C ARG A 149 -5.68 -15.16 3.09
N VAL A 150 -6.57 -15.64 2.22
CA VAL A 150 -7.51 -16.72 2.54
C VAL A 150 -6.74 -17.98 2.97
N SER A 151 -5.75 -18.39 2.18
CA SER A 151 -4.90 -19.55 2.50
C SER A 151 -4.09 -19.35 3.78
N ILE A 152 -3.49 -18.17 3.98
CA ILE A 152 -2.77 -17.83 5.22
C ILE A 152 -3.70 -17.89 6.44
N THR A 153 -4.89 -17.32 6.31
CA THR A 153 -5.90 -17.27 7.39
C THR A 153 -6.43 -18.67 7.71
N GLU A 154 -6.67 -19.50 6.69
CA GLU A 154 -7.08 -20.89 6.89
C GLU A 154 -5.99 -21.70 7.59
N HIS A 155 -4.73 -21.56 7.18
CA HIS A 155 -3.63 -22.32 7.72
C HIS A 155 -3.31 -21.95 9.18
N TYR A 156 -3.25 -20.66 9.50
CA TYR A 156 -2.83 -20.18 10.83
C TYR A 156 -3.99 -19.90 11.79
N LEU A 157 -5.12 -19.35 11.29
CA LEU A 157 -6.19 -18.83 12.14
C LEU A 157 -7.42 -19.73 12.23
N SER A 158 -7.72 -20.57 11.22
CA SER A 158 -8.90 -21.46 11.29
C SER A 158 -8.82 -22.43 12.47
N LYS A 159 -7.61 -22.88 12.81
CA LYS A 159 -7.36 -23.80 13.94
C LYS A 159 -7.61 -23.14 15.30
N ILE A 160 -7.46 -21.82 15.41
CA ILE A 160 -7.60 -21.06 16.66
C ILE A 160 -9.03 -20.52 16.81
N MET A 161 -9.60 -19.95 15.74
CA MET A 161 -10.88 -19.25 15.80
C MET A 161 -12.08 -20.06 15.29
N ARG A 162 -11.88 -21.25 14.70
CA ARG A 162 -12.94 -22.09 14.11
C ARG A 162 -13.86 -21.33 13.13
N LEU A 163 -13.29 -20.37 12.40
CA LEU A 163 -13.98 -19.58 11.39
C LEU A 163 -13.38 -19.87 10.01
N GLU A 164 -14.24 -20.04 9.02
CA GLU A 164 -13.83 -20.19 7.62
C GLU A 164 -13.43 -18.83 7.04
N ALA A 165 -12.23 -18.75 6.46
CA ALA A 165 -11.84 -17.58 5.70
C ALA A 165 -12.49 -17.66 4.30
N LYS A 166 -12.99 -16.54 3.81
CA LYS A 166 -13.58 -16.42 2.49
C LYS A 166 -12.99 -15.21 1.79
N SER A 167 -12.82 -15.33 0.48
CA SER A 167 -12.46 -14.17 -0.35
C SER A 167 -13.59 -13.15 -0.28
N ILE A 168 -13.22 -11.89 -0.03
CA ILE A 168 -14.16 -10.77 0.05
C ILE A 168 -13.80 -9.73 -1.01
N ASN A 169 -14.79 -8.95 -1.44
CA ASN A 169 -14.58 -7.89 -2.45
C ASN A 169 -13.51 -6.86 -2.02
N LEU A 170 -13.34 -6.65 -0.71
CA LEU A 170 -12.28 -5.80 -0.17
C LEU A 170 -10.88 -6.27 -0.58
N ASP A 171 -10.62 -7.58 -0.67
CA ASP A 171 -9.33 -8.13 -1.09
C ASP A 171 -8.96 -7.61 -2.48
N TRP A 172 -9.93 -7.63 -3.39
CA TRP A 172 -9.76 -7.20 -4.77
C TRP A 172 -9.59 -5.68 -4.90
N ILE A 173 -10.35 -4.90 -4.14
CA ILE A 173 -10.23 -3.43 -4.14
C ILE A 173 -8.84 -3.01 -3.66
N ILE A 174 -8.37 -3.57 -2.53
CA ILE A 174 -7.04 -3.25 -1.99
C ILE A 174 -5.93 -3.72 -2.93
N TYR A 175 -6.06 -4.92 -3.51
CA TYR A 175 -5.12 -5.42 -4.50
C TYR A 175 -4.95 -4.46 -5.68
N ARG A 176 -6.05 -3.92 -6.21
CA ARG A 176 -6.03 -2.94 -7.30
C ARG A 176 -5.43 -1.60 -6.89
N LEU A 177 -5.80 -1.07 -5.73
CA LEU A 177 -5.28 0.21 -5.21
C LEU A 177 -3.75 0.13 -5.01
N TYR A 178 -3.25 -0.96 -4.46
CA TYR A 178 -1.81 -1.20 -4.35
C TYR A 178 -1.14 -1.38 -5.72
N GLY A 179 -1.85 -1.95 -6.70
CA GLY A 179 -1.37 -1.97 -8.08
C GLY A 179 -1.19 -0.58 -8.68
N LEU A 180 -2.11 0.35 -8.41
CA LEU A 180 -1.98 1.74 -8.85
C LEU A 180 -0.80 2.45 -8.15
N SER A 181 -0.65 2.25 -6.83
CA SER A 181 0.48 2.80 -6.06
C SER A 181 1.83 2.33 -6.61
N LEU A 182 1.92 1.04 -6.94
CA LEU A 182 3.12 0.44 -7.53
C LEU A 182 3.48 1.06 -8.88
N ILE A 183 2.49 1.23 -9.77
CA ILE A 183 2.72 1.83 -11.09
C ILE A 183 3.25 3.25 -10.93
N LEU A 184 2.66 4.06 -10.03
CA LEU A 184 3.10 5.41 -9.77
C LEU A 184 4.56 5.46 -9.28
N GLN A 185 4.91 4.61 -8.32
CA GLN A 185 6.29 4.55 -7.81
C GLN A 185 7.28 4.10 -8.88
N ILE A 186 6.90 3.16 -9.74
CA ILE A 186 7.70 2.76 -10.92
C ILE A 186 7.93 3.94 -11.86
N ILE A 187 6.88 4.72 -12.16
CA ILE A 187 7.01 5.90 -13.03
C ILE A 187 7.97 6.92 -12.41
N VAL A 188 7.89 7.14 -11.09
CA VAL A 188 8.83 8.01 -10.37
C VAL A 188 10.27 7.51 -10.51
N ILE A 189 10.52 6.21 -10.31
CA ILE A 189 11.87 5.62 -10.51
C ILE A 189 12.38 5.87 -11.93
N LEU A 190 11.54 5.65 -12.94
CA LEU A 190 11.91 5.88 -14.34
C LEU A 190 12.20 7.35 -14.63
N GLU A 191 11.39 8.28 -14.11
CA GLU A 191 11.64 9.72 -14.20
C GLU A 191 13.01 10.08 -13.60
N TYR A 192 13.34 9.55 -12.43
CA TYR A 192 14.65 9.76 -11.80
C TYR A 192 15.79 9.23 -12.66
N LEU A 193 15.68 8.01 -13.17
CA LEU A 193 16.72 7.43 -14.03
C LEU A 193 16.92 8.28 -15.30
N ILE A 194 15.84 8.70 -15.96
CA ILE A 194 15.91 9.53 -17.17
C ILE A 194 16.59 10.87 -16.85
N ARG A 195 16.19 11.52 -15.76
CA ARG A 195 16.73 12.83 -15.37
C ARG A 195 18.23 12.80 -15.15
N HIS A 196 18.72 11.78 -14.46
CA HIS A 196 20.11 11.70 -14.04
C HIS A 196 21.02 10.98 -15.06
N LEU A 197 20.47 10.17 -15.98
CA LEU A 197 21.24 9.57 -17.08
C LEU A 197 21.35 10.47 -18.32
N PHE A 198 20.27 11.20 -18.66
CA PHE A 198 20.21 11.99 -19.89
C PHE A 198 20.30 13.51 -19.65
N GLY A 199 20.48 13.95 -18.40
CA GLY A 199 20.58 15.37 -18.05
C GLY A 199 19.27 16.14 -18.21
N ALA A 200 18.12 15.46 -18.21
CA ALA A 200 16.80 16.06 -18.37
C ALA A 200 16.29 16.71 -17.06
N SER A 201 17.02 17.71 -16.55
CA SER A 201 16.84 18.31 -15.22
C SER A 201 15.43 18.87 -14.94
N GLU A 202 14.70 19.30 -15.97
CA GLU A 202 13.35 19.87 -15.85
C GLU A 202 12.24 18.82 -15.68
N LEU A 203 12.54 17.53 -15.83
CA LEU A 203 11.56 16.45 -15.74
C LEU A 203 11.28 16.10 -14.27
N VAL A 204 10.27 16.75 -13.68
CA VAL A 204 9.88 16.60 -12.26
C VAL A 204 8.36 16.41 -12.05
N LEU A 205 7.64 16.04 -13.11
CA LEU A 205 6.18 16.00 -13.10
C LEU A 205 5.64 14.87 -12.21
N PHE A 206 6.17 13.66 -12.35
CA PHE A 206 5.70 12.51 -11.59
C PHE A 206 6.20 12.55 -10.16
N TYR A 207 7.41 13.05 -9.93
CA TYR A 207 7.95 13.21 -8.58
C TYR A 207 7.02 14.07 -7.71
N TYR A 208 6.68 15.28 -8.15
CA TYR A 208 5.81 16.15 -7.35
C TYR A 208 4.38 15.62 -7.25
N SER A 209 3.81 15.10 -8.33
CA SER A 209 2.42 14.62 -8.34
C SER A 209 2.23 13.31 -7.56
N SER A 210 3.29 12.49 -7.41
CA SER A 210 3.20 11.18 -6.77
C SER A 210 2.75 11.25 -5.31
N ALA A 211 3.20 12.24 -4.54
CA ALA A 211 2.78 12.42 -3.15
C ALA A 211 1.26 12.66 -3.04
N TYR A 212 0.70 13.46 -3.95
CA TYR A 212 -0.74 13.71 -4.03
C TYR A 212 -1.50 12.45 -4.44
N ALA A 213 -1.01 11.74 -5.45
CA ALA A 213 -1.63 10.53 -5.96
C ALA A 213 -1.63 9.40 -4.92
N ILE A 214 -0.52 9.19 -4.20
CA ILE A 214 -0.39 8.18 -3.14
C ILE A 214 -1.34 8.49 -1.97
N ARG A 215 -1.48 9.76 -1.59
CA ARG A 215 -2.45 10.17 -0.56
C ARG A 215 -3.90 9.97 -1.01
N ALA A 216 -4.21 10.25 -2.27
CA ALA A 216 -5.53 9.97 -2.83
C ALA A 216 -5.83 8.46 -2.81
N ILE A 217 -4.88 7.62 -3.24
CA ILE A 217 -5.00 6.16 -3.19
C ILE A 217 -5.18 5.68 -1.75
N SER A 218 -4.42 6.24 -0.81
CA SER A 218 -4.50 5.89 0.61
C SER A 218 -5.86 6.28 1.21
N THR A 219 -6.38 7.46 0.86
CA THR A 219 -7.73 7.91 1.27
C THR A 219 -8.82 7.00 0.71
N LEU A 220 -8.71 6.62 -0.56
CA LEU A 220 -9.62 5.65 -1.20
C LEU A 220 -9.54 4.27 -0.53
N SER A 221 -8.35 3.87 -0.08
CA SER A 221 -8.13 2.61 0.63
C SER A 221 -8.84 2.62 1.98
N ILE A 222 -8.70 3.69 2.78
CA ILE A 222 -9.42 3.86 4.05
C ILE A 222 -10.94 3.79 3.82
N TRP A 223 -11.43 4.55 2.85
CA TRP A 223 -12.86 4.58 2.52
C TRP A 223 -13.37 3.20 2.10
N ALA A 224 -12.62 2.47 1.26
CA ALA A 224 -12.98 1.14 0.81
C ALA A 224 -13.04 0.14 1.97
N ILE A 225 -12.04 0.17 2.86
CA ILE A 225 -12.01 -0.66 4.08
C ILE A 225 -13.24 -0.39 4.91
N PHE A 226 -13.54 0.88 5.21
CA PHE A 226 -14.69 1.23 6.02
C PHE A 226 -16.02 0.83 5.37
N ASN A 227 -16.20 1.16 4.08
CA ASN A 227 -17.45 0.94 3.36
C ASN A 227 -17.76 -0.55 3.17
N GLU A 228 -16.77 -1.35 2.75
CA GLU A 228 -16.97 -2.79 2.57
C GLU A 228 -17.16 -3.51 3.91
N SER A 229 -16.47 -3.06 4.96
CA SER A 229 -16.68 -3.56 6.32
C SER A 229 -18.10 -3.27 6.81
N TYR A 230 -18.60 -2.05 6.58
CA TYR A 230 -19.96 -1.67 6.95
C TYR A 230 -21.02 -2.48 6.20
N LYS A 231 -20.84 -2.73 4.89
CA LYS A 231 -21.76 -3.58 4.11
C LYS A 231 -21.86 -5.01 4.65
N GLN A 232 -20.78 -5.56 5.22
CA GLN A 232 -20.79 -6.89 5.83
C GLN A 232 -21.48 -6.90 7.21
N LEU A 233 -21.49 -5.78 7.92
CA LEU A 233 -22.12 -5.63 9.24
C LEU A 233 -23.60 -5.20 9.21
N ALA A 234 -24.00 -4.38 8.23
CA ALA A 234 -25.36 -3.89 8.08
C ALA A 234 -26.44 -4.99 8.06
N PRO A 235 -26.30 -6.12 7.33
CA PRO A 235 -27.31 -7.17 7.35
C PRO A 235 -27.37 -7.95 8.67
N LYS A 236 -26.30 -7.97 9.48
CA LYS A 236 -26.25 -8.64 10.79
C LYS A 236 -26.92 -7.80 11.89
N SER A 237 -26.76 -6.48 11.85
CA SER A 237 -27.35 -5.53 12.81
C SER A 237 -28.83 -5.23 12.56
N LEU A 238 -29.27 -5.28 11.29
CA LEU A 238 -30.67 -5.04 10.92
C LEU A 238 -31.58 -6.28 11.06
N LYS A 239 -31.03 -7.43 11.49
CA LYS A 239 -31.79 -8.66 11.80
C LYS A 239 -32.01 -8.86 13.31
N ALA A 240 -31.38 -8.05 14.14
CA ALA A 240 -31.68 -7.93 15.57
C ALA A 240 -32.79 -6.89 15.77
#